data_AF-A0A5P1MTI3-F1
#
_entry.id   AF-A0A5P1MTI3-F1
#
_cell.length_a   1.000
_cell.length_b   1.000
_cell.length_c   1.000
_cell.angle_alpha   90.00
_cell.angle_beta   90.00
_cell.angle_gamma   90.00
#
_symmetry.space_group_name_H-M   'P 1'
#
loop_
_entity.id
_entity.type
_entity.pdbx_description
1 polymer ?
#
loop_
_entity_poly.entity_id
_entity_poly.type
_entity_poly.pdbx_seq_one_letter_code
_entity_poly.pdbx_strand_id
1 'polypeptide(L)'
;MIINDALHHSETPATNAFLAEIRAAARNEGINYTASRLAAAFNHGFINKSLREVFDVTRMILSAKEELANEPHPIDGLSGEYAEKSLEEWAEQIRKGADK
;
A
#
# COMPACT_ATOMS: atom_id res chain seq x y z
N MET A 1 -27.04 -9.68 -34.50
CA MET A 1 -25.77 -8.96 -34.73
C MET A 1 -25.58 -7.99 -33.58
N ILE A 2 -24.49 -8.21 -32.84
CA ILE A 2 -23.82 -7.37 -31.83
C ILE A 2 -24.67 -6.84 -30.67
N ILE A 3 -24.37 -7.47 -29.53
CA ILE A 3 -24.80 -7.26 -28.16
C ILE A 3 -24.43 -5.83 -27.70
N ASN A 4 -25.43 -5.05 -27.33
CA ASN A 4 -25.57 -4.29 -26.08
C ASN A 4 -24.32 -3.91 -25.24
N ASP A 5 -23.24 -3.40 -25.83
CA ASP A 5 -21.98 -3.11 -25.09
C ASP A 5 -21.58 -1.62 -25.06
N ALA A 6 -22.49 -0.72 -25.46
CA ALA A 6 -22.21 0.73 -25.52
C ALA A 6 -22.92 1.57 -24.44
N LEU A 7 -23.65 0.95 -23.49
CA LEU A 7 -24.54 1.65 -22.55
C LEU A 7 -24.06 1.71 -21.10
N HIS A 8 -22.82 1.34 -20.77
CA HIS A 8 -22.35 1.34 -19.37
C HIS A 8 -21.08 2.14 -19.08
N HIS A 9 -20.69 3.10 -19.92
CA HIS A 9 -19.61 4.04 -19.59
C HIS A 9 -20.13 5.41 -19.12
N SER A 10 -20.26 5.49 -17.79
CA SER A 10 -20.34 6.66 -16.87
C SER A 10 -21.48 7.66 -17.00
N GLU A 11 -22.51 7.53 -16.15
CA GLU A 11 -23.54 8.56 -15.95
C GLU A 11 -23.05 9.80 -15.17
N THR A 12 -21.84 9.76 -14.57
CA THR A 12 -21.33 10.86 -13.71
C THR A 12 -19.81 11.12 -13.83
N PRO A 13 -19.33 11.73 -14.94
CA PRO A 13 -17.90 12.00 -15.14
C PRO A 13 -17.26 12.87 -14.05
N ALA A 14 -17.95 13.92 -13.59
CA ALA A 14 -17.44 14.82 -12.56
C ALA A 14 -17.27 14.12 -11.20
N THR A 15 -18.25 13.29 -10.80
CA THR A 15 -18.16 12.48 -9.58
C THR A 15 -17.03 11.46 -9.67
N ASN A 16 -16.84 10.83 -10.83
CA ASN A 16 -15.76 9.87 -11.02
C ASN A 16 -14.37 10.52 -10.93
N ALA A 17 -14.19 11.70 -11.53
CA ALA A 17 -12.96 12.47 -11.43
C ALA A 17 -12.67 12.89 -9.97
N PHE A 18 -13.68 13.38 -9.26
CA PHE A 18 -13.56 13.74 -7.85
C PHE A 18 -13.20 12.53 -6.97
N LEU A 19 -13.85 11.38 -7.17
CA LEU A 19 -13.51 10.15 -6.45
C LEU A 19 -12.10 9.64 -6.78
N ALA A 20 -11.63 9.80 -8.03
CA ALA A 20 -10.28 9.45 -8.41
C ALA A 20 -9.25 10.34 -7.70
N GLU A 21 -9.49 11.64 -7.60
CA GLU A 21 -8.65 12.59 -6.87
C GLU A 21 -8.58 12.25 -5.37
N ILE A 22 -9.73 12.02 -4.73
CA ILE A 22 -9.76 11.59 -3.31
C ILE A 22 -8.99 10.29 -3.11
N ARG A 23 -9.18 9.29 -3.97
CA ARG A 23 -8.46 8.01 -3.87
C ARG A 23 -6.96 8.21 -4.04
N ALA A 24 -6.52 9.06 -4.96
CA ALA A 24 -5.10 9.38 -5.14
C ALA A 24 -4.52 10.06 -3.88
N ALA A 25 -5.23 11.03 -3.31
CA ALA A 25 -4.84 11.69 -2.07
C ALA A 25 -4.74 10.69 -0.90
N ALA A 26 -5.78 9.88 -0.68
CA ALA A 26 -5.82 8.88 0.38
C ALA A 26 -4.68 7.85 0.27
N ARG A 27 -4.34 7.41 -0.95
CA ARG A 27 -3.20 6.52 -1.19
C ARG A 27 -1.87 7.18 -0.82
N ASN A 28 -1.67 8.43 -1.22
CA ASN A 28 -0.46 9.19 -0.88
C ASN A 28 -0.32 9.39 0.64
N GLU A 29 -1.43 9.66 1.34
CA GLU A 29 -1.48 9.74 2.80
C GLU A 29 -1.14 8.40 3.45
N GLY A 30 -1.72 7.29 2.99
CA GLY A 30 -1.43 5.95 3.50
C GLY A 30 0.05 5.56 3.34
N ILE A 31 0.66 5.89 2.19
CA ILE A 31 2.10 5.67 1.96
C ILE A 31 2.95 6.49 2.93
N ASN A 32 2.65 7.78 3.07
CA ASN A 32 3.35 8.67 4.01
C ASN A 32 3.25 8.15 5.45
N TYR A 33 2.06 7.72 5.85
CA TYR A 33 1.81 7.18 7.17
C TYR A 33 2.65 5.93 7.41
N THR A 34 2.67 4.99 6.45
CA THR A 34 3.45 3.75 6.55
C THR A 34 4.96 4.01 6.68
N ALA A 35 5.52 4.86 5.82
CA ALA A 35 6.92 5.27 5.91
C ALA A 35 7.25 5.93 7.25
N SER A 36 6.35 6.78 7.75
CA SER A 36 6.49 7.46 9.05
C SER A 36 6.46 6.48 10.22
N ARG A 37 5.60 5.46 10.18
CA ARG A 37 5.55 4.40 11.20
C ARG A 37 6.81 3.55 11.21
N LEU A 38 7.35 3.21 10.03
CA LEU A 38 8.63 2.49 9.91
C LEU A 38 9.78 3.30 10.52
N ALA A 39 9.90 4.58 10.14
CA ALA A 39 10.94 5.46 10.66
C ALA A 39 10.83 5.65 12.18
N ALA A 40 9.61 5.81 12.71
CA ALA A 40 9.37 5.90 14.15
C ALA A 40 9.75 4.60 14.88
N ALA A 41 9.38 3.44 14.33
CA ALA A 41 9.72 2.15 14.92
C ALA A 41 11.25 1.95 15.02
N PHE A 42 12.00 2.38 13.99
CA PHE A 42 13.46 2.40 14.04
C PHE A 42 14.01 3.39 15.08
N ASN A 43 13.57 4.65 15.06
CA ASN A 43 14.07 5.69 15.97
C ASN A 43 13.79 5.37 17.46
N HIS A 44 12.74 4.61 17.74
CA HIS A 44 12.40 4.16 19.09
C HIS A 44 12.95 2.78 19.45
N GLY A 45 13.78 2.16 18.59
CA GLY A 45 14.49 0.92 18.89
C GLY A 45 13.68 -0.37 18.73
N PHE A 46 12.49 -0.32 18.11
CA PHE A 46 11.71 -1.53 17.81
C PHE A 46 12.28 -2.35 16.65
N ILE A 47 13.09 -1.72 15.79
CA ILE A 47 13.71 -2.36 14.63
C ILE A 47 15.22 -2.41 14.83
N ASN A 48 15.74 -3.62 14.99
CA ASN A 48 17.18 -3.87 15.10
C ASN A 48 17.80 -4.12 13.71
N LYS A 49 17.88 -3.06 12.89
CA LYS A 49 18.47 -3.06 11.55
C LYS A 49 19.42 -1.88 11.37
N SER A 50 20.27 -1.92 10.35
CA SER A 50 21.15 -0.79 10.05
C SER A 50 20.36 0.42 9.54
N LEU A 51 20.88 1.63 9.76
CA LEU A 51 20.31 2.85 9.19
C LEU A 51 20.15 2.75 7.66
N ARG A 52 21.10 2.09 6.98
CA ARG A 52 21.04 1.88 5.53
C ARG A 52 19.83 1.04 5.12
N GLU A 53 19.62 -0.12 5.75
CA GLU A 53 18.48 -0.98 5.43
C GLU A 53 17.16 -0.26 5.69
N VAL A 54 17.03 0.45 6.82
CA VAL A 54 15.80 1.19 7.13
C VAL A 54 15.59 2.35 6.15
N PHE A 55 16.65 3.06 5.76
CA PHE A 55 16.58 4.10 4.73
C PHE A 55 16.08 3.52 3.39
N ASP A 56 16.66 2.41 2.94
CA ASP A 56 16.29 1.79 1.66
C ASP A 56 14.82 1.35 1.67
N VAL A 57 14.34 0.72 2.74
CA VAL A 57 12.93 0.31 2.86
C VAL A 57 12.00 1.53 2.98
N THR A 58 12.37 2.55 3.75
CA THR A 58 11.57 3.79 3.86
C THR A 58 11.46 4.49 2.50
N ARG A 59 12.56 4.53 1.74
CA ARG A 59 12.59 5.08 0.39
C ARG A 59 11.72 4.25 -0.57
N MET A 60 11.81 2.93 -0.51
CA MET A 60 10.99 2.02 -1.31
C MET A 60 9.48 2.23 -1.05
N ILE A 61 9.08 2.43 0.21
CA ILE A 61 7.67 2.75 0.53
C ILE A 61 7.28 4.10 -0.09
N LEU A 62 8.12 5.12 0.03
CA LEU A 62 7.81 6.45 -0.51
C LEU A 62 7.78 6.50 -2.04
N SER A 63 8.57 5.67 -2.74
CA SER A 63 8.55 5.59 -4.21
C SER A 63 7.26 5.00 -4.77
N ALA A 64 6.49 4.25 -3.97
CA ALA A 64 5.19 3.73 -4.37
C ALA A 64 4.19 4.81 -4.82
N LYS A 65 4.40 6.09 -4.44
CA LYS A 65 3.59 7.21 -4.95
C LYS A 65 3.78 7.44 -6.44
N GLU A 66 5.03 7.34 -6.91
CA GLU A 66 5.36 7.50 -8.33
C GLU A 66 4.84 6.30 -9.12
N GLU A 67 4.89 5.10 -8.55
CA GLU A 67 4.30 3.89 -9.13
C GLU A 67 2.78 4.04 -9.29
N LEU A 68 2.08 4.46 -8.23
CA LEU A 68 0.62 4.68 -8.26
C LEU A 68 0.17 5.81 -9.19
N ALA A 69 0.99 6.83 -9.40
CA ALA A 69 0.69 7.92 -10.31
C ALA A 69 0.76 7.48 -11.79
N ASN A 70 1.59 6.46 -12.08
CA ASN A 70 1.86 6.01 -13.44
C ASN A 70 1.16 4.71 -13.83
N GLU A 71 0.53 4.00 -12.88
CA GLU A 71 -0.06 2.69 -13.16
C GLU A 71 -1.53 2.80 -13.64
N PRO A 72 -1.83 2.35 -14.88
CA PRO A 72 -3.19 2.39 -15.42
C PRO A 72 -4.13 1.32 -14.84
N HIS A 73 -3.61 0.33 -14.12
CA HIS A 73 -4.37 -0.77 -13.52
C HIS A 73 -4.38 -0.69 -11.97
N PRO A 74 -5.33 -1.35 -11.29
CA PRO A 74 -5.27 -1.48 -9.84
C PRO A 74 -3.95 -2.14 -9.40
N ILE A 75 -3.18 -1.45 -8.56
CA ILE A 75 -1.94 -2.01 -7.99
C ILE A 75 -2.28 -3.13 -7.00
N ASP A 76 -1.70 -4.30 -7.25
CA ASP A 76 -1.72 -5.43 -6.34
C ASP A 76 -1.01 -5.06 -5.01
N GLY A 77 -1.57 -5.47 -3.87
CA GLY A 77 -1.04 -5.15 -2.54
C GLY A 77 -1.64 -3.94 -1.83
N LEU A 78 -2.50 -3.14 -2.47
CA LEU A 78 -3.25 -2.06 -1.77
C LEU A 78 -4.35 -2.59 -0.83
N SER A 79 -4.80 -3.83 -1.02
CA SER A 79 -5.85 -4.45 -0.20
C SER A 79 -5.41 -4.73 1.24
N GLY A 80 -4.10 -4.83 1.49
CA GLY A 80 -3.55 -5.28 2.77
C GLY A 80 -3.51 -6.80 2.94
N GLU A 81 -4.07 -7.59 2.00
CA GLU A 81 -4.18 -9.05 2.10
C GLU A 81 -2.83 -9.73 2.35
N TYR A 82 -1.78 -9.27 1.67
CA TYR A 82 -0.42 -9.78 1.89
C TYR A 82 0.06 -9.55 3.33
N ALA A 83 -0.21 -8.37 3.89
CA ALA A 83 0.19 -8.02 5.25
C ALA A 83 -0.61 -8.83 6.29
N GLU A 84 -1.91 -9.00 6.08
CA GLU A 84 -2.79 -9.79 6.95
C GLU A 84 -2.37 -11.27 6.97
N LYS A 85 -2.15 -11.87 5.79
CA LYS A 85 -1.65 -13.24 5.68
C LYS A 85 -0.28 -13.41 6.34
N SER A 86 0.62 -12.45 6.15
CA SER A 86 1.95 -12.48 6.79
C SER A 86 1.84 -12.44 8.32
N LEU A 87 0.92 -11.64 8.87
CA LEU A 87 0.67 -11.58 10.31
C LEU A 87 0.18 -12.93 10.86
N GLU A 88 -0.71 -13.61 10.14
CA GLU A 88 -1.17 -14.95 10.53
C GLU A 88 -0.02 -15.96 10.56
N GLU A 89 0.82 -15.96 9.52
CA GLU A 89 1.98 -16.85 9.39
C GLU A 89 3.01 -16.59 10.50
N TRP A 90 3.33 -15.31 10.79
CA TRP A 90 4.27 -14.96 11.85
C TRP A 90 3.71 -15.28 13.24
N ALA A 91 2.41 -15.04 13.47
CA ALA A 91 1.76 -15.40 14.72
C ALA A 91 1.82 -16.92 14.96
N GLU A 92 1.71 -17.73 13.90
CA GLU A 92 1.89 -19.18 13.99
C GLU A 92 3.33 -19.58 14.30
N GLN A 93 4.33 -18.92 13.70
CA GLN A 93 5.75 -19.16 14.01
C GLN A 93 6.06 -18.84 15.48
N ILE A 94 5.57 -17.72 16.00
CA ILE A 94 5.70 -17.33 17.41
C ILE A 94 5.08 -18.40 18.33
N ARG A 95 3.86 -18.87 18.02
CA ARG A 95 3.20 -19.94 18.80
C ARG A 95 4.00 -21.25 18.83
N LYS A 96 4.78 -21.54 17.79
CA LYS A 96 5.65 -22.72 17.69
C LYS A 96 7.01 -22.52 18.36
N GLY A 97 7.26 -21.36 18.99
CA GLY A 97 8.53 -21.03 19.63
C GLY A 97 9.64 -20.71 18.63
N ALA A 98 9.31 -20.41 17.38
CA ALA A 98 10.26 -19.95 16.37
C ALA A 98 10.44 -18.43 16.47
N ASP A 99 10.87 -17.94 17.63
CA ASP A 99 11.36 -16.57 17.77
C ASP A 99 12.88 -16.57 17.56
N LYS A 100 13.34 -15.78 16.58
CA LYS A 100 14.76 -15.54 16.33
C LYS A 100 15.34 -14.50 17.27
#